data_AF-A0A0Q6MQL0-F1
#
_entry.id   AF-A0A0Q6MQL0-F1
#
_cell.length_a   1.000
_cell.length_b   1.000
_cell.length_c   1.000
_cell.angle_alpha   90.00
_cell.angle_beta   90.00
_cell.angle_gamma   90.00
#
_symmetry.space_group_name_H-M   'P 1'
#
loop_
_entity.id
_entity.type
_entity.pdbx_description
1 polymer ?
#
loop_
_entity_poly.entity_id
_entity_poly.type
_entity_poly.pdbx_seq_one_letter_code
_entity_poly.pdbx_strand_id
1 'polypeptide(L)'
;MLTAKTLLKASLGLGSFLRAPMVEAQPRASFAPPPVMVPIRSIGPRERGRIAQHLLALSPHDRYLRFGYAAADEQVQRYVDGLDFDRDELFGIYNRRLDLIAMAHLAFAPDDQHSDCAEFGVSVSAHARGRGYGARLFERAVVVARNEGVGMLFIHALSENAAMLKIARNAGATVVRSGSESEAHLQLPSATFDSHMSEIALEHYAAVDYQLKTRAKQFWAFLASLQEVRSGMRDARSKSAP
;
A
#
# COMPACT_ATOMS: atom_id res chain seq x y z
N MET A 1 -3.71 -95.93 4.26
CA MET A 1 -2.28 -96.29 4.37
C MET A 1 -1.47 -95.17 3.76
N LEU A 2 -0.50 -94.64 4.51
CA LEU A 2 0.65 -93.76 4.18
C LEU A 2 0.51 -92.77 3.00
N THR A 3 0.89 -91.49 3.10
CA THR A 3 2.18 -91.05 3.64
C THR A 3 2.18 -89.53 3.89
N ALA A 4 2.64 -89.14 5.06
CA ALA A 4 3.12 -87.81 5.38
C ALA A 4 4.50 -87.57 4.73
N LYS A 5 4.66 -86.48 3.98
CA LYS A 5 5.89 -85.67 3.80
C LYS A 5 5.82 -84.92 2.45
N THR A 6 5.24 -83.73 2.48
CA THR A 6 5.80 -82.62 1.69
C THR A 6 5.81 -81.40 2.59
N LEU A 7 6.93 -81.29 3.28
CA LEU A 7 7.31 -80.22 4.19
C LEU A 7 7.59 -78.92 3.43
N LEU A 8 7.24 -77.82 4.08
CA LEU A 8 7.92 -76.52 4.09
C LEU A 8 7.80 -75.57 2.88
N LYS A 9 6.88 -74.60 3.03
CA LYS A 9 7.21 -73.17 3.19
C LYS A 9 5.99 -72.48 3.81
N ALA A 10 5.93 -72.44 5.15
CA ALA A 10 6.25 -71.26 5.95
C ALA A 10 5.40 -70.04 5.54
N SER A 11 4.18 -69.89 6.08
CA SER A 11 3.88 -69.12 7.31
C SER A 11 4.32 -67.65 7.22
N LEU A 12 3.36 -66.73 7.07
CA LEU A 12 3.31 -65.40 7.70
C LEU A 12 2.19 -64.58 7.03
N GLY A 13 1.19 -64.18 7.81
CA GLY A 13 0.14 -63.26 7.35
C GLY A 13 -1.14 -63.30 8.18
N LEU A 14 -1.02 -63.44 9.51
CA LEU A 14 -2.14 -63.31 10.43
C LEU A 14 -2.34 -61.81 10.73
N GLY A 15 -3.57 -61.32 10.59
CA GLY A 15 -4.05 -60.12 11.26
C GLY A 15 -4.25 -58.89 10.39
N SER A 16 -5.51 -58.55 10.11
CA SER A 16 -6.10 -57.23 10.41
C SER A 16 -7.42 -57.06 9.65
N PHE A 17 -8.48 -57.70 10.15
CA PHE A 17 -9.86 -57.41 9.76
C PHE A 17 -10.46 -56.34 10.68
N LEU A 18 -9.84 -55.17 10.78
CA LEU A 18 -10.42 -53.96 11.39
C LEU A 18 -9.73 -52.72 10.78
N ARG A 19 -10.18 -52.26 9.62
CA ARG A 19 -9.78 -50.94 9.09
C ARG A 19 -11.03 -50.12 8.80
N ALA A 20 -11.26 -49.11 9.62
CA ALA A 20 -12.25 -48.05 9.41
C ALA A 20 -12.02 -47.37 8.05
N PRO A 21 -13.06 -46.83 7.39
CA PRO A 21 -12.86 -46.08 6.16
C PRO A 21 -12.04 -44.83 6.50
N MET A 22 -10.81 -44.79 5.99
CA MET A 22 -10.03 -43.56 5.99
C MET A 22 -10.79 -42.55 5.14
N VAL A 23 -11.41 -41.57 5.80
CA VAL A 23 -11.75 -40.29 5.15
C VAL A 23 -10.42 -39.72 4.69
N GLU A 24 -10.22 -39.74 3.39
CA GLU A 24 -9.07 -39.14 2.72
C GLU A 24 -9.04 -37.67 3.14
N ALA A 25 -8.03 -37.30 3.93
CA ALA A 25 -7.85 -35.94 4.40
C ALA A 25 -7.58 -35.07 3.17
N GLN A 26 -8.62 -34.38 2.69
CA GLN A 26 -8.48 -33.34 1.69
C GLN A 26 -7.35 -32.40 2.13
N PRO A 27 -6.40 -32.07 1.22
CA PRO A 27 -5.36 -31.12 1.55
C PRO A 27 -6.05 -29.85 2.02
N ARG A 28 -5.84 -29.49 3.29
CA ARG A 28 -6.30 -28.21 3.84
C ARG A 28 -5.81 -27.15 2.86
N ALA A 29 -6.73 -26.56 2.10
CA ALA A 29 -6.44 -25.37 1.33
C ALA A 29 -5.73 -24.43 2.30
N SER A 30 -4.46 -24.15 2.02
CA SER A 30 -3.72 -23.12 2.73
C SER A 30 -4.53 -21.85 2.48
N PHE A 31 -5.27 -21.40 3.49
CA PHE A 31 -5.84 -20.07 3.48
C PHE A 31 -4.64 -19.12 3.39
N ALA A 32 -4.36 -18.63 2.18
CA ALA A 32 -3.55 -17.45 2.02
C ALA A 32 -4.16 -16.40 2.97
N PRO A 33 -3.35 -15.73 3.80
CA PRO A 33 -3.90 -14.67 4.65
C PRO A 33 -4.68 -13.71 3.75
N PRO A 34 -5.88 -13.26 4.18
CA PRO A 34 -6.66 -12.33 3.38
C PRO A 34 -5.76 -11.16 2.98
N PRO A 35 -5.85 -10.65 1.75
CA PRO A 35 -4.99 -9.56 1.30
C PRO A 35 -5.12 -8.45 2.33
N VAL A 36 -4.02 -8.13 3.01
CA VAL A 36 -4.00 -7.11 4.06
C VAL A 36 -4.49 -5.82 3.40
N MET A 37 -5.72 -5.41 3.71
CA MET A 37 -6.28 -4.19 3.16
C MET A 37 -5.44 -3.01 3.66
N VAL A 38 -4.70 -2.39 2.75
CA VAL A 38 -3.87 -1.23 3.05
C VAL A 38 -4.78 0.01 2.97
N PRO A 39 -5.04 0.71 4.08
CA PRO A 39 -5.89 1.90 4.07
C PRO A 39 -5.17 3.03 3.33
N ILE A 40 -5.77 3.48 2.23
CA ILE A 40 -5.31 4.60 1.40
C ILE A 40 -6.30 5.74 1.58
N ARG A 41 -5.86 6.88 2.10
CA ARG A 41 -6.71 8.03 2.40
C ARG A 41 -6.39 9.18 1.47
N SER A 42 -7.40 9.95 1.07
CA SER A 42 -7.19 11.25 0.43
C SER A 42 -6.47 12.23 1.39
N ILE A 43 -5.57 13.03 0.85
CA ILE A 43 -4.78 14.02 1.58
C ILE A 43 -5.31 15.40 1.22
N GLY A 44 -5.91 16.09 2.19
CA GLY A 44 -6.43 17.45 1.97
C GLY A 44 -5.37 18.55 2.15
N PRO A 45 -5.71 19.81 1.81
CA PRO A 45 -4.77 20.95 1.80
C PRO A 45 -4.18 21.26 3.18
N ARG A 46 -4.89 20.94 4.27
CA ARG A 46 -4.42 21.10 5.66
C ARG A 46 -3.21 20.21 5.99
N GLU A 47 -2.93 19.22 5.16
CA GLU A 47 -1.86 18.24 5.36
C GLU A 47 -0.68 18.44 4.40
N ARG A 48 -0.63 19.56 3.68
CA ARG A 48 0.49 19.94 2.80
C ARG A 48 1.86 19.79 3.48
N GLY A 49 1.97 20.15 4.76
CA GLY A 49 3.19 19.98 5.54
C GLY A 49 3.66 18.51 5.68
N ARG A 50 2.73 17.55 5.70
CA ARG A 50 3.08 16.11 5.75
C ARG A 50 3.59 15.61 4.40
N ILE A 51 3.08 16.16 3.30
CA ILE A 51 3.57 15.88 1.95
C ILE A 51 5.01 16.40 1.81
N ALA A 52 5.27 17.67 2.21
CA ALA A 52 6.61 18.23 2.24
C ALA A 52 7.57 17.37 3.07
N GLN A 53 7.18 17.01 4.29
CA GLN A 53 7.99 16.17 5.16
C GLN A 53 8.31 14.80 4.51
N HIS A 54 7.33 14.17 3.87
CA HIS A 54 7.54 12.89 3.19
C HIS A 54 8.52 13.01 2.02
N LEU A 55 8.33 13.99 1.14
CA LEU A 55 9.16 14.17 -0.05
C LEU A 55 10.58 14.64 0.29
N LEU A 56 10.72 15.51 1.30
CA LEU A 56 12.02 15.96 1.79
C LEU A 56 12.80 14.83 2.50
N ALA A 57 12.11 13.86 3.09
CA ALA A 57 12.75 12.69 3.71
C ALA A 57 13.23 11.63 2.68
N LEU A 58 12.91 11.78 1.39
CA LEU A 58 13.40 10.89 0.34
C LEU A 58 14.90 11.09 0.10
N SER A 59 15.61 10.00 -0.21
CA SER A 59 17.01 10.09 -0.62
C SER A 59 17.13 10.86 -1.95
N PRO A 60 18.30 11.46 -2.26
CA PRO A 60 18.50 12.16 -3.53
C PRO A 60 18.18 11.29 -4.76
N HIS A 61 18.51 10.00 -4.69
CA HIS A 61 18.20 9.05 -5.76
C HIS A 61 16.69 8.80 -5.88
N ASP A 62 15.95 8.70 -4.77
CA ASP A 62 14.51 8.52 -4.82
C ASP A 62 13.78 9.76 -5.32
N ARG A 63 14.29 10.95 -5.00
CA ARG A 63 13.79 12.21 -5.57
C ARG A 63 14.03 12.24 -7.08
N TYR A 64 15.21 11.80 -7.53
CA TYR A 64 15.50 11.64 -8.95
C TYR A 64 14.49 10.71 -9.64
N LEU A 65 14.20 9.54 -9.06
CA LEU A 65 13.20 8.62 -9.58
C LEU A 65 11.76 9.16 -9.56
N ARG A 66 11.44 10.03 -8.59
CA ARG A 66 10.10 10.62 -8.42
C ARG A 66 9.84 11.80 -9.34
N PHE A 67 10.84 12.64 -9.58
CA PHE A 67 10.68 13.90 -10.30
C PHE A 67 11.30 13.88 -11.70
N GLY A 68 12.08 12.85 -12.04
CA GLY A 68 12.82 12.76 -13.31
C GLY A 68 14.12 13.59 -13.33
N TYR A 69 14.34 14.42 -12.32
CA TYR A 69 15.55 15.24 -12.16
C TYR A 69 16.00 15.28 -10.70
N ALA A 70 17.26 15.66 -10.46
CA ALA A 70 17.84 15.76 -9.13
C ALA A 70 17.23 16.93 -8.35
N ALA A 71 16.11 16.68 -7.67
CA ALA A 71 15.34 17.71 -6.98
C ALA A 71 15.96 18.11 -5.63
N ALA A 72 16.44 19.35 -5.56
CA ALA A 72 16.84 20.03 -4.32
C ALA A 72 15.62 20.33 -3.42
N ASP A 73 15.87 20.67 -2.16
CA ASP A 73 14.82 20.94 -1.17
C ASP A 73 13.89 22.09 -1.63
N GLU A 74 14.44 23.12 -2.27
CA GLU A 74 13.67 24.25 -2.81
C GLU A 74 12.79 23.86 -4.00
N GLN A 75 13.20 22.86 -4.79
CA GLN A 75 12.38 22.33 -5.89
C GLN A 75 11.24 21.47 -5.34
N VAL A 76 11.52 20.66 -4.33
CA VAL A 76 10.50 19.89 -3.62
C VAL A 76 9.48 20.83 -2.97
N GLN A 77 9.93 21.88 -2.29
CA GLN A 77 9.03 22.83 -1.64
C GLN A 77 8.15 23.56 -2.67
N ARG A 78 8.72 24.03 -3.78
CA ARG A 78 7.94 24.64 -4.88
C ARG A 78 6.90 23.69 -5.46
N TYR A 79 7.25 22.41 -5.66
CA TYR A 79 6.29 21.40 -6.09
C TYR A 79 5.13 21.29 -5.10
N VAL A 80 5.42 21.22 -3.80
CA VAL A 80 4.39 21.10 -2.74
C VAL A 80 3.51 22.35 -2.63
N ASP A 81 4.09 23.53 -2.79
CA ASP A 81 3.38 24.80 -2.77
C ASP A 81 2.45 24.95 -3.99
N GLY A 82 2.86 24.39 -5.14
CA GLY A 82 2.08 24.37 -6.38
C GLY A 82 1.04 23.26 -6.49
N LEU A 83 0.88 22.40 -5.47
CA LEU A 83 -0.17 21.38 -5.47
C LEU A 83 -1.56 22.04 -5.44
N ASP A 84 -2.36 21.72 -6.45
CA ASP A 84 -3.73 22.17 -6.63
C ASP A 84 -4.68 21.11 -6.06
N PHE A 85 -5.18 21.34 -4.85
CA PHE A 85 -6.07 20.39 -4.16
C PHE A 85 -7.53 20.48 -4.62
N ASP A 86 -7.86 21.46 -5.46
CA ASP A 86 -9.21 21.60 -6.02
C ASP A 86 -9.30 20.83 -7.35
N ARG A 87 -8.19 20.76 -8.10
CA ARG A 87 -8.09 19.97 -9.35
C ARG A 87 -7.54 18.56 -9.12
N ASP A 88 -6.45 18.42 -8.37
CA ASP A 88 -5.67 17.18 -8.31
C ASP A 88 -6.04 16.31 -7.10
N GLU A 89 -5.85 15.01 -7.25
CA GLU A 89 -6.11 14.03 -6.20
C GLU A 89 -4.81 13.53 -5.56
N LEU A 90 -4.75 13.58 -4.23
CA LEU A 90 -3.60 13.11 -3.45
C LEU A 90 -3.98 12.00 -2.50
N PHE A 91 -3.24 10.89 -2.56
CA PHE A 91 -3.49 9.71 -1.73
C PHE A 91 -2.31 9.42 -0.82
N GLY A 92 -2.58 8.93 0.39
CA GLY A 92 -1.57 8.64 1.40
C GLY A 92 -1.80 7.35 2.15
N ILE A 93 -0.70 6.64 2.44
CA ILE A 93 -0.67 5.50 3.37
C ILE A 93 0.08 5.94 4.63
N TYR A 94 -0.56 5.74 5.78
CA TYR A 94 -0.03 6.15 7.08
C TYR A 94 0.35 4.93 7.94
N ASN A 95 1.52 5.00 8.58
CA ASN A 95 1.93 4.00 9.56
C ASN A 95 1.11 4.12 10.87
N ARG A 96 1.38 3.25 11.85
CA ARG A 96 0.69 3.28 13.16
C ARG A 96 0.97 4.55 13.99
N ARG A 97 2.04 5.29 13.68
CA ARG A 97 2.42 6.56 14.32
C ARG A 97 1.78 7.79 13.65
N LEU A 98 1.04 7.57 12.55
CA LEU A 98 0.46 8.58 11.67
C LEU A 98 1.48 9.35 10.82
N ASP A 99 2.63 8.74 10.54
CA ASP A 99 3.58 9.28 9.56
C ASP A 99 3.17 8.83 8.15
N LEU A 100 3.26 9.75 7.18
CA LEU A 100 3.01 9.47 5.77
C LEU A 100 4.19 8.67 5.19
N ILE A 101 3.97 7.38 4.90
CA ILE A 101 5.03 6.46 4.47
C ILE A 101 5.00 6.13 2.98
N ALA A 102 3.89 6.46 2.31
CA ALA A 102 3.77 6.42 0.86
C ALA A 102 2.69 7.42 0.43
N MET A 103 2.88 8.05 -0.71
CA MET A 103 1.89 8.93 -1.30
C MET A 103 1.83 8.78 -2.82
N ALA A 104 0.68 9.12 -3.39
CA ALA A 104 0.51 9.33 -4.81
C ALA A 104 -0.12 10.69 -5.08
N HIS A 105 0.24 11.26 -6.23
CA HIS A 105 -0.35 12.44 -6.82
C HIS A 105 -0.92 12.05 -8.16
N LEU A 106 -2.22 12.26 -8.35
CA LEU A 106 -2.93 12.12 -9.60
C LEU A 106 -3.29 13.52 -10.07
N ALA A 107 -2.51 14.04 -11.02
CA ALA A 107 -2.69 15.38 -11.57
C ALA A 107 -3.58 15.32 -12.81
N PHE A 108 -4.67 16.08 -12.82
CA PHE A 108 -5.56 16.12 -13.98
C PHE A 108 -5.11 17.21 -14.96
N ALA A 109 -5.37 16.99 -16.26
CA ALA A 109 -5.16 18.03 -17.25
C ALA A 109 -6.02 19.27 -16.89
N PRO A 110 -5.50 20.49 -17.03
CA PRO A 110 -6.30 21.70 -16.81
C PRO A 110 -7.44 21.78 -17.84
N ASP A 111 -8.50 22.50 -17.49
CA ASP A 111 -9.73 22.62 -18.30
C ASP A 111 -9.53 23.13 -19.74
N ASP A 112 -8.40 23.79 -20.01
CA ASP A 112 -8.03 24.30 -21.34
C ASP A 112 -7.33 23.27 -22.24
N GLN A 113 -7.02 22.10 -21.70
CA GLN A 113 -6.41 20.96 -22.40
C GLN A 113 -7.41 19.81 -22.55
N HIS A 114 -7.01 18.73 -23.23
CA HIS A 114 -7.84 17.53 -23.31
C HIS A 114 -8.07 16.99 -21.89
N SER A 115 -9.27 17.18 -21.36
CA SER A 115 -9.71 16.76 -20.01
C SER A 115 -9.75 15.24 -19.81
N ASP A 116 -9.35 14.47 -20.82
CA ASP A 116 -9.39 13.01 -20.85
C ASP A 116 -8.08 12.35 -20.34
N CYS A 117 -7.20 13.15 -19.75
CA CYS A 117 -5.84 12.74 -19.39
C CYS A 117 -5.49 13.09 -17.94
N ALA A 118 -4.76 12.20 -17.27
CA ALA A 118 -4.16 12.47 -15.97
C ALA A 118 -2.73 11.92 -15.87
N GLU A 119 -1.90 12.53 -15.04
CA GLU A 119 -0.54 12.10 -14.74
C GLU A 119 -0.46 11.48 -13.34
N PHE A 120 0.21 10.33 -13.24
CA PHE A 120 0.42 9.64 -11.97
C PHE A 120 1.88 9.72 -11.49
N GLY A 121 2.06 10.27 -10.28
CA GLY A 121 3.33 10.25 -9.55
C GLY A 121 3.21 9.54 -8.21
N VAL A 122 4.21 8.73 -7.83
CA VAL A 122 4.19 7.96 -6.56
C VAL A 122 5.54 7.99 -5.85
N SER A 123 5.51 8.05 -4.52
CA SER A 123 6.69 7.89 -3.67
C SER A 123 6.40 6.97 -2.49
N VAL A 124 7.41 6.17 -2.11
CA VAL A 124 7.35 5.25 -0.98
C VAL A 124 8.65 5.39 -0.19
N SER A 125 8.53 5.67 1.11
CA SER A 125 9.67 5.78 2.02
C SER A 125 10.47 4.46 2.04
N ALA A 126 11.80 4.53 2.07
CA ALA A 126 12.69 3.37 1.92
C ALA A 126 12.30 2.17 2.80
N HIS A 127 12.05 2.40 4.09
CA HIS A 127 11.64 1.37 5.07
C HIS A 127 10.29 0.67 4.80
N ALA A 128 9.49 1.20 3.87
CA ALA A 128 8.15 0.74 3.54
C ALA A 128 8.07 0.03 2.18
N ARG A 129 9.19 -0.05 1.45
CA ARG A 129 9.28 -0.72 0.14
C ARG A 129 9.18 -2.23 0.25
N GLY A 130 8.93 -2.89 -0.88
CA GLY A 130 8.74 -4.34 -0.96
C GLY A 130 7.39 -4.85 -0.46
N ARG A 131 6.49 -3.95 -0.05
CA ARG A 131 5.16 -4.27 0.51
C ARG A 131 3.99 -4.04 -0.45
N GLY A 132 4.27 -3.70 -1.70
CA GLY A 132 3.26 -3.44 -2.72
C GLY A 132 2.53 -2.09 -2.62
N TYR A 133 2.94 -1.19 -1.71
CA TYR A 133 2.25 0.10 -1.51
C TYR A 133 2.15 0.98 -2.77
N GLY A 134 3.21 1.02 -3.58
CA GLY A 134 3.16 1.76 -4.85
C GLY A 134 2.11 1.21 -5.82
N ALA A 135 1.98 -0.12 -5.91
CA ALA A 135 0.97 -0.76 -6.74
C ALA A 135 -0.45 -0.48 -6.23
N ARG A 136 -0.66 -0.51 -4.90
CA ARG A 136 -1.97 -0.20 -4.30
C ARG A 136 -2.38 1.25 -4.50
N LEU A 137 -1.43 2.19 -4.40
CA LEU A 137 -1.68 3.60 -4.71
C LEU A 137 -2.02 3.79 -6.19
N PHE A 138 -1.33 3.08 -7.08
CA PHE A 138 -1.63 3.08 -8.51
C PHE A 138 -3.03 2.52 -8.81
N GLU A 139 -3.39 1.36 -8.22
CA GLU A 139 -4.74 0.78 -8.32
C GLU A 139 -5.83 1.78 -7.89
N ARG A 140 -5.61 2.47 -6.76
CA ARG A 140 -6.53 3.52 -6.29
C ARG A 140 -6.63 4.66 -7.30
N ALA A 141 -5.51 5.18 -7.78
CA ALA A 141 -5.49 6.28 -8.74
C ALA A 141 -6.19 5.92 -10.05
N VAL A 142 -6.04 4.68 -10.54
CA VAL A 142 -6.78 4.18 -11.71
C VAL A 142 -8.29 4.21 -11.49
N VAL A 143 -8.77 3.81 -10.32
CA VAL A 143 -10.22 3.86 -10.01
C VAL A 143 -10.72 5.30 -9.99
N VAL A 144 -9.99 6.21 -9.34
CA VAL A 144 -10.39 7.63 -9.25
C VAL A 144 -10.36 8.29 -10.63
N ALA A 145 -9.26 8.14 -11.38
CA ALA A 145 -9.14 8.68 -12.73
C ALA A 145 -10.32 8.24 -13.62
N ARG A 146 -10.67 6.95 -13.59
CA ARG A 146 -11.83 6.43 -14.34
C ARG A 146 -13.14 7.10 -13.95
N ASN A 147 -13.36 7.27 -12.65
CA ASN A 147 -14.59 7.86 -12.13
C ASN A 147 -14.69 9.37 -12.45
N GLU A 148 -13.55 10.06 -12.59
CA GLU A 148 -13.44 11.43 -13.10
C GLU A 148 -13.49 11.53 -14.63
N GLY A 149 -13.77 10.41 -15.33
CA GLY A 149 -13.94 10.40 -16.78
C GLY A 149 -12.64 10.40 -17.59
N VAL A 150 -11.48 10.16 -16.94
CA VAL A 150 -10.19 10.07 -17.63
C VAL A 150 -10.09 8.76 -18.41
N GLY A 151 -9.85 8.87 -19.71
CA GLY A 151 -9.62 7.78 -20.66
C GLY A 151 -8.15 7.39 -20.77
N MET A 152 -7.21 8.28 -20.42
CA MET A 152 -5.78 7.99 -20.50
C MET A 152 -4.97 8.42 -19.26
N LEU A 153 -4.24 7.48 -18.66
CA LEU A 153 -3.33 7.75 -17.55
C LEU A 153 -1.88 7.70 -18.00
N PHE A 154 -1.14 8.79 -17.79
CA PHE A 154 0.28 8.93 -18.09
C PHE A 154 1.15 8.65 -16.87
N ILE A 155 2.27 7.99 -17.12
CA ILE A 155 3.32 7.71 -16.14
C ILE A 155 4.66 8.08 -16.78
N HIS A 156 5.23 9.20 -16.37
CA HIS A 156 6.59 9.56 -16.73
C HIS A 156 7.56 8.93 -15.74
N ALA A 157 8.40 8.01 -16.22
CA ALA A 157 9.34 7.29 -15.38
C ALA A 157 10.71 7.22 -16.06
N LEU A 158 11.79 7.42 -15.28
CA LEU A 158 13.12 7.12 -15.77
C LEU A 158 13.22 5.64 -16.19
N SER A 159 13.99 5.37 -17.24
CA SER A 159 14.20 4.00 -17.73
C SER A 159 14.77 3.06 -16.66
N GLU A 160 15.43 3.62 -15.66
CA GLU A 160 16.01 2.94 -14.48
C GLU A 160 14.98 2.64 -13.38
N ASN A 161 13.78 3.25 -13.41
CA ASN A 161 12.73 3.04 -12.42
C ASN A 161 12.00 1.71 -12.64
N ALA A 162 12.71 0.60 -12.44
CA ALA A 162 12.21 -0.75 -12.66
C ALA A 162 10.93 -1.06 -11.84
N ALA A 163 10.79 -0.46 -10.66
CA ALA A 163 9.62 -0.64 -9.81
C ALA A 163 8.36 -0.02 -10.44
N MET A 164 8.42 1.25 -10.87
CA MET A 164 7.27 1.91 -11.49
C MET A 164 6.93 1.29 -12.84
N LEU A 165 7.94 0.97 -13.65
CA LEU A 165 7.74 0.30 -14.93
C LEU A 165 7.12 -1.10 -14.77
N LYS A 166 7.41 -1.82 -13.68
CA LYS A 166 6.77 -3.09 -13.36
C LYS A 166 5.29 -2.88 -12.99
N ILE A 167 4.98 -1.86 -12.20
CA ILE A 167 3.59 -1.52 -11.85
C ILE A 167 2.79 -1.20 -13.12
N ALA A 168 3.32 -0.32 -13.97
CA ALA A 168 2.68 0.07 -15.23
C ALA A 168 2.40 -1.13 -16.15
N ARG A 169 3.41 -1.98 -16.40
CA ARG A 169 3.24 -3.18 -17.23
C ARG A 169 2.22 -4.16 -16.67
N ASN A 170 2.23 -4.38 -15.35
CA ASN A 170 1.27 -5.27 -14.70
C ASN A 170 -0.18 -4.76 -14.83
N ALA A 171 -0.36 -3.45 -14.94
CA ALA A 171 -1.66 -2.83 -15.19
C ALA A 171 -2.08 -2.84 -16.68
N GLY A 172 -1.23 -3.34 -17.58
CA GLY A 172 -1.51 -3.37 -19.02
C GLY A 172 -1.12 -2.08 -19.76
N ALA A 173 -0.31 -1.22 -19.16
CA ALA A 173 0.15 0.00 -19.82
C ALA A 173 1.14 -0.33 -20.95
N THR A 174 1.02 0.41 -22.06
CA THR A 174 2.02 0.38 -23.13
C THR A 174 3.18 1.28 -22.74
N VAL A 175 4.37 0.71 -22.63
CA VAL A 175 5.60 1.42 -22.25
C VAL A 175 6.41 1.75 -23.50
N VAL A 176 6.58 3.04 -23.79
CA VAL A 176 7.43 3.56 -24.86
C VAL A 176 8.72 4.09 -24.23
N ARG A 177 9.88 3.64 -24.72
CA ARG A 177 11.18 4.12 -24.23
C ARG A 177 11.73 5.19 -25.17
N SER A 178 12.17 6.31 -24.62
CA SER A 178 12.82 7.39 -25.35
C SER A 178 14.08 7.83 -24.59
N GLY A 179 15.24 7.33 -25.00
CA GLY A 179 16.52 7.64 -24.34
C GLY A 179 16.59 7.17 -22.88
N SER A 180 16.95 8.09 -21.97
CA SER A 180 17.03 7.85 -20.52
C SER A 180 15.67 7.78 -19.84
N GLU A 181 14.60 8.20 -20.52
CA GLU A 181 13.24 8.24 -20.00
C GLU A 181 12.35 7.17 -20.65
N SER A 182 11.33 6.76 -19.93
CA SER A 182 10.29 5.85 -20.37
C SER A 182 8.95 6.47 -20.04
N GLU A 183 8.11 6.60 -21.05
CA GLU A 183 6.73 7.04 -20.87
C GLU A 183 5.83 5.80 -20.97
N ALA A 184 4.95 5.63 -19.99
CA ALA A 184 3.93 4.60 -20.05
C ALA A 184 2.56 5.25 -20.07
N HIS A 185 1.74 4.85 -21.03
CA HIS A 185 0.35 5.26 -21.11
C HIS A 185 -0.55 4.04 -20.85
N LEU A 186 -1.55 4.24 -20.00
CA LEU A 186 -2.57 3.25 -19.71
C LEU A 186 -3.91 3.76 -20.23
N GLN A 187 -4.51 3.03 -21.16
CA GLN A 187 -5.89 3.24 -21.57
C GLN A 187 -6.82 2.77 -20.46
N LEU A 188 -7.72 3.65 -20.05
CA LEU A 188 -8.66 3.38 -18.98
C LEU A 188 -10.03 3.02 -19.59
N PRO A 189 -10.65 1.90 -19.18
CA PRO A 189 -12.02 1.63 -19.58
C PRO A 189 -12.97 2.61 -18.89
N SER A 190 -14.11 2.89 -19.52
CA SER A 190 -15.14 3.78 -18.95
C SER A 190 -15.53 3.38 -17.52
N ALA A 191 -15.93 4.36 -16.71
CA ALA A 191 -16.44 4.12 -15.35
C ALA A 191 -17.62 3.14 -15.36
N THR A 192 -17.71 2.31 -14.32
CA THR A 192 -18.85 1.43 -14.10
C THR A 192 -19.45 1.72 -12.73
N PHE A 193 -20.71 1.34 -12.50
CA PHE A 193 -21.33 1.51 -11.19
C PHE A 193 -20.52 0.88 -10.04
N ASP A 194 -19.86 -0.26 -10.33
CA ASP A 194 -18.98 -0.96 -9.39
C ASP A 194 -17.71 -0.19 -9.05
N SER A 195 -17.16 0.61 -9.98
CA SER A 195 -15.96 1.42 -9.72
C SER A 195 -16.25 2.56 -8.74
N HIS A 196 -17.41 3.22 -8.87
CA HIS A 196 -17.86 4.24 -7.91
C HIS A 196 -18.16 3.64 -6.53
N MET A 197 -18.82 2.48 -6.47
CA MET A 197 -19.10 1.81 -5.19
C MET A 197 -17.82 1.35 -4.48
N SER A 198 -16.86 0.83 -5.25
CA SER A 198 -15.53 0.45 -4.73
C SER A 198 -14.77 1.65 -4.19
N GLU A 199 -14.86 2.79 -4.86
CA GLU A 199 -14.25 4.04 -4.39
C GLU A 199 -14.79 4.48 -3.03
N ILE A 200 -16.11 4.55 -2.89
CA ILE A 200 -16.80 4.93 -1.64
C ILE A 200 -16.41 3.99 -0.50
N ALA A 201 -16.41 2.67 -0.76
CA ALA A 201 -16.06 1.67 0.25
C ALA A 201 -14.61 1.82 0.74
N LEU A 202 -13.67 2.05 -0.18
CA LEU A 202 -12.25 2.25 0.14
C LEU A 202 -12.03 3.54 0.93
N GLU A 203 -12.72 4.62 0.60
CA GLU A 203 -12.62 5.90 1.31
C GLU A 203 -13.15 5.79 2.74
N HIS A 204 -14.31 5.16 2.93
CA HIS A 204 -14.85 4.88 4.26
C HIS A 204 -13.92 4.01 5.11
N TYR A 205 -13.36 2.94 4.53
CA TYR A 205 -12.41 2.08 5.24
C TYR A 205 -11.16 2.87 5.69
N ALA A 206 -10.60 3.70 4.81
CA ALA A 206 -9.43 4.51 5.12
C ALA A 206 -9.72 5.57 6.20
N ALA A 207 -10.88 6.21 6.15
CA ALA A 207 -11.30 7.17 7.17
C ALA A 207 -11.45 6.52 8.55
N VAL A 208 -12.08 5.35 8.62
CA VAL A 208 -12.27 4.59 9.87
C VAL A 208 -10.93 4.15 10.47
N ASP A 209 -10.04 3.57 9.65
CA ASP A 209 -8.70 3.17 10.12
C ASP A 209 -7.90 4.36 10.66
N TYR A 210 -7.90 5.50 9.96
CA TYR A 210 -7.19 6.69 10.40
C TYR A 210 -7.76 7.26 11.71
N GLN A 211 -9.08 7.30 11.85
CA GLN A 211 -9.74 7.74 13.08
C GLN A 211 -9.40 6.81 14.25
N LEU A 212 -9.38 5.49 14.03
CA LEU A 212 -9.01 4.52 15.05
C LEU A 212 -7.54 4.70 15.49
N LYS A 213 -6.62 4.87 14.54
CA LYS A 213 -5.20 5.16 14.83
C LYS A 213 -5.04 6.48 15.60
N THR A 214 -5.81 7.51 15.25
CA THR A 214 -5.80 8.81 15.93
C THR A 214 -6.27 8.70 17.37
N ARG A 215 -7.42 8.02 17.61
CA ARG A 215 -7.94 7.78 18.96
C ARG A 215 -6.96 6.95 19.80
N ALA A 216 -6.37 5.92 19.22
CA ALA A 216 -5.35 5.13 19.90
C ALA A 216 -4.14 5.99 20.30
N LYS A 217 -3.60 6.82 19.39
CA LYS A 217 -2.48 7.73 19.68
C LYS A 217 -2.81 8.71 20.82
N GLN A 218 -4.00 9.29 20.81
CA GLN A 218 -4.46 10.20 21.85
C GLN A 218 -4.62 9.50 23.20
N PHE A 219 -5.19 8.29 23.23
CA PHE A 219 -5.33 7.48 24.43
C PHE A 219 -3.96 7.12 25.03
N TRP A 220 -3.02 6.67 24.20
CA TRP A 220 -1.66 6.37 24.66
C TRP A 220 -0.92 7.62 25.18
N ALA A 221 -1.09 8.77 24.52
CA ALA A 221 -0.53 10.04 24.99
C ALA A 221 -1.14 10.47 26.34
N PHE A 222 -2.45 10.30 26.52
CA PHE A 222 -3.12 10.55 27.80
C PHE A 222 -2.64 9.60 28.91
N LEU A 223 -2.45 8.32 28.62
CA LEU A 223 -1.89 7.38 29.59
C LEU A 223 -0.45 7.74 29.98
N ALA A 224 0.36 8.18 29.02
CA ALA A 224 1.73 8.63 29.29
C ALA A 224 1.75 9.87 30.21
N SER A 225 0.89 10.86 29.98
CA SER A 225 0.82 12.05 30.84
C SER A 225 0.38 11.73 32.27
N LEU A 226 -0.53 10.77 32.46
CA LEU A 226 -0.91 10.31 33.82
C LEU A 226 0.25 9.61 34.54
N GLN A 227 1.10 8.88 33.83
CA GLN A 227 2.29 8.25 34.41
C GLN A 227 3.33 9.28 34.84
N GLU A 228 3.53 10.34 34.04
CA GLU A 228 4.42 11.46 34.36
C GLU A 228 3.94 12.26 35.59
N VAL A 229 2.63 12.51 35.72
CA VAL A 229 2.05 13.15 36.92
C VAL A 229 2.28 12.27 38.15
N ARG A 230 2.11 10.94 38.02
CA ARG A 230 2.32 10.01 39.13
C ARG A 230 3.79 9.90 39.54
N SER A 231 4.74 9.95 38.60
CA SER A 231 6.17 10.00 38.93
C SER A 231 6.55 11.34 39.55
N GLY A 232 6.06 12.47 39.01
CA GLY A 232 6.30 13.80 39.57
C GLY A 232 5.76 13.95 41.00
N MET A 233 4.60 13.35 41.32
CA MET A 233 4.07 13.32 42.69
C MET A 233 4.90 12.44 43.64
N ARG A 234 5.53 11.35 43.15
CA ARG A 234 6.43 10.52 43.97
C ARG A 234 7.77 11.23 44.23
N ASP A 235 8.29 11.94 43.25
CA ASP A 235 9.54 12.71 43.37
C ASP A 235 9.35 13.97 44.24
N ALA A 236 8.17 14.59 44.23
CA ALA A 236 7.83 15.66 45.17
C ALA A 236 7.74 15.12 46.61
N ARG A 237 7.15 13.93 46.81
CA ARG A 237 7.07 13.28 48.13
C ARG A 237 8.43 12.84 48.67
N SER A 238 9.38 12.44 47.83
CA SER A 238 10.73 12.08 48.26
C SER A 238 11.59 13.30 48.61
N LYS A 239 11.33 14.46 47.98
CA LYS A 239 11.99 15.74 48.33
C LYS A 239 11.41 16.44 49.57
N SER A 240 10.20 16.08 50.00
CA SER A 240 9.55 16.65 51.20
C SER A 240 9.70 15.78 52.45
N ALA A 241 10.43 14.67 52.39
CA ALA A 241 10.76 13.87 53.57
C ALA A 241 12.05 14.43 54.21
N PRO A 242 12.01 14.91 55.47
CA PRO A 242 13.18 15.41 56.20
C PRO A 242 14.16 14.31 56.63
#